data_AF-A0A3M9ZGP9-F1
#
_entry.id   AF-A0A3M9ZGP9-F1
#
_cell.length_a   1.000
_cell.length_b   1.000
_cell.length_c   1.000
_cell.angle_alpha   90.00
_cell.angle_beta   90.00
_cell.angle_gamma   90.00
#
_symmetry.space_group_name_H-M   'P 1'
#
loop_
_entity.id
_entity.type
_entity.pdbx_description
1 polymer ?
#
loop_
_entity_poly.entity_id
_entity_poly.type
_entity_poly.pdbx_seq_one_letter_code
_entity_poly.pdbx_strand_id
1 'polypeptide(L)'
;MSNWDLMMPGMGLTSIGLAGVTVSYAGIAHTFIDGMHALTGLTMFIGLIFLAAGILEGGVSTSNRAKATVLVVASISLSFGMFAFTLNTVSTTATFAGILVGIAFPAIMLAYVITKMPMYARPVGAIFGLAAATGIIAFVAFGLVSPDTYLIDEEAGEAMEAVEPAPAPPPADAPRATVSILEGSAVVDAPDYAPEELDVERGTVIVWTNDDAVVHTVTSDGDFGDTFDSGLVSGGEAYELDTSALEPGAYDYICVVHPWMKASFSVTER
;
A
#
# COMPACT_ATOMS: atom_id res chain seq x y z
N MET A 1 -25.64 -32.20 -3.12
CA MET A 1 -26.35 -30.94 -3.43
C MET A 1 -25.59 -29.85 -2.71
N SER A 2 -25.37 -28.70 -3.34
CA SER A 2 -24.61 -27.60 -2.73
C SER A 2 -25.21 -27.21 -1.38
N ASN A 3 -24.37 -27.05 -0.34
CA ASN A 3 -24.82 -26.68 1.00
C ASN A 3 -25.06 -25.16 1.03
N TRP A 4 -26.25 -24.76 0.57
CA TRP A 4 -26.64 -23.35 0.47
C TRP A 4 -26.71 -22.65 1.83
N ASP A 5 -26.91 -23.38 2.91
CA ASP A 5 -26.98 -22.83 4.26
C ASP A 5 -25.63 -22.27 4.73
N LEU A 6 -24.53 -22.84 4.22
CA LEU A 6 -23.17 -22.31 4.43
C LEU A 6 -22.72 -21.38 3.31
N MET A 7 -23.06 -21.69 2.06
CA MET A 7 -22.60 -20.91 0.91
C MET A 7 -23.22 -19.51 0.84
N MET A 8 -24.51 -19.34 1.12
CA MET A 8 -25.18 -18.03 1.08
C MET A 8 -24.58 -17.02 2.06
N PRO A 9 -24.47 -17.32 3.37
CA PRO A 9 -23.83 -16.40 4.31
C PRO A 9 -22.34 -16.22 3.99
N GLY A 10 -21.63 -17.28 3.56
CA GLY A 10 -20.23 -17.19 3.15
C GLY A 10 -20.00 -16.21 1.99
N MET A 11 -20.78 -16.32 0.91
CA MET A 11 -20.72 -15.39 -0.23
C MET A 11 -21.08 -13.96 0.18
N GLY A 12 -22.13 -13.79 1.00
CA GLY A 12 -22.57 -12.47 1.47
C GLY A 12 -21.50 -11.77 2.31
N LEU A 13 -20.96 -12.44 3.32
CA LEU A 13 -19.91 -11.90 4.19
C LEU A 13 -18.61 -11.62 3.41
N THR A 14 -18.23 -12.51 2.49
CA THR A 14 -17.06 -12.27 1.62
C THR A 14 -17.25 -11.01 0.78
N SER A 15 -18.43 -10.84 0.18
CA SER A 15 -18.73 -9.69 -0.69
C SER A 15 -18.77 -8.38 0.09
N ILE A 16 -19.38 -8.37 1.28
CA ILE A 16 -19.43 -7.19 2.16
C ILE A 16 -18.03 -6.84 2.66
N GLY A 17 -17.25 -7.84 3.08
CA GLY A 17 -15.87 -7.65 3.52
C GLY A 17 -14.98 -7.08 2.41
N LEU A 18 -15.06 -7.63 1.19
CA LEU A 18 -14.31 -7.14 0.03
C LEU A 18 -14.69 -5.71 -0.37
N ALA A 19 -15.99 -5.38 -0.33
CA ALA A 19 -16.45 -4.02 -0.60
C ALA A 19 -15.91 -3.04 0.46
N GLY A 20 -15.96 -3.44 1.73
CA GLY A 20 -15.41 -2.66 2.83
C GLY A 20 -13.91 -2.41 2.69
N VAL A 21 -13.12 -3.45 2.42
CA VAL A 21 -11.68 -3.34 2.17
C VAL A 21 -11.39 -2.39 1.01
N THR A 22 -12.10 -2.55 -0.12
CA THR A 22 -11.94 -1.69 -1.29
C THR A 22 -12.23 -0.22 -0.98
N VAL A 23 -13.35 0.08 -0.32
CA VAL A 23 -13.71 1.46 0.06
C VAL A 23 -12.67 2.06 1.00
N SER A 24 -12.15 1.25 1.92
CA SER A 24 -11.16 1.67 2.89
C SER A 24 -9.82 2.01 2.24
N TYR A 25 -9.34 1.19 1.30
CA TYR A 25 -8.13 1.47 0.52
C TYR A 25 -8.31 2.55 -0.56
N ALA A 26 -9.54 2.90 -0.93
CA ALA A 26 -9.81 3.97 -1.88
C ALA A 26 -9.72 5.38 -1.27
N GLY A 27 -9.43 5.51 0.04
CA GLY A 27 -9.33 6.81 0.72
C GLY A 27 -10.67 7.54 0.87
N ILE A 28 -11.80 6.93 0.53
CA ILE A 28 -13.11 7.60 0.51
C ILE A 28 -13.63 7.87 1.95
N ALA A 29 -13.08 7.19 2.97
CA ALA A 29 -13.51 7.31 4.37
C ALA A 29 -12.33 7.43 5.35
N HIS A 30 -11.62 8.57 5.33
CA HIS A 30 -10.45 8.84 6.17
C HIS A 30 -10.68 8.68 7.69
N THR A 31 -11.89 8.92 8.21
CA THR A 31 -12.20 8.81 9.65
C THR A 31 -12.40 7.38 10.16
N PHE A 32 -12.35 6.38 9.27
CA PHE A 32 -12.60 4.97 9.60
C PHE A 32 -11.40 4.04 9.30
N ILE A 33 -10.28 4.58 8.81
CA ILE A 33 -9.14 3.82 8.29
C ILE A 33 -8.47 2.93 9.37
N ASP A 34 -8.40 3.35 10.63
CA ASP A 34 -7.66 2.54 11.62
C ASP A 34 -8.41 1.29 12.12
N GLY A 35 -9.75 1.26 11.97
CA GLY A 35 -10.58 0.14 12.46
C GLY A 35 -11.31 -0.64 11.37
N MET A 36 -11.72 0.04 10.29
CA MET A 36 -12.60 -0.55 9.29
C MET A 36 -11.88 -1.55 8.39
N HIS A 37 -10.59 -1.37 8.08
CA HIS A 37 -9.81 -2.34 7.32
C HIS A 37 -9.75 -3.69 8.04
N ALA A 38 -9.50 -3.68 9.37
CA ALA A 38 -9.41 -4.89 10.17
C ALA A 38 -10.78 -5.59 10.29
N LEU A 39 -11.85 -4.85 10.57
CA LEU A 39 -13.21 -5.39 10.68
C LEU A 39 -13.73 -5.96 9.34
N THR A 40 -13.52 -5.24 8.23
CA THR A 40 -13.97 -5.67 6.90
C THR A 40 -13.11 -6.82 6.37
N GLY A 41 -11.80 -6.80 6.65
CA GLY A 41 -10.89 -7.92 6.40
C GLY A 41 -11.28 -9.17 7.19
N LEU A 42 -11.59 -9.04 8.49
CA LEU A 42 -12.09 -10.14 9.31
C LEU A 42 -13.43 -10.68 8.79
N THR A 43 -14.34 -9.79 8.40
CA THR A 43 -15.64 -10.16 7.80
C THR A 43 -15.45 -10.95 6.50
N MET A 44 -14.51 -10.50 5.65
CA MET A 44 -14.13 -11.22 4.43
C MET A 44 -13.59 -12.61 4.77
N PHE A 45 -12.67 -12.71 5.74
CA PHE A 45 -12.04 -13.98 6.12
C PHE A 45 -13.05 -14.99 6.68
N ILE A 46 -13.95 -14.55 7.57
CA ILE A 46 -15.05 -15.38 8.08
C ILE A 46 -15.97 -15.82 6.94
N GLY A 47 -16.26 -14.93 6.00
CA GLY A 47 -17.02 -15.27 4.79
C GLY A 47 -16.34 -16.36 3.96
N LEU A 48 -15.03 -16.25 3.74
CA LEU A 48 -14.25 -17.25 3.00
C LEU A 48 -14.24 -18.61 3.70
N ILE A 49 -14.21 -18.65 5.03
CA ILE A 49 -14.29 -19.90 5.80
C ILE A 49 -15.63 -20.60 5.54
N PHE A 50 -16.76 -19.90 5.68
CA PHE A 50 -18.08 -20.48 5.43
C PHE A 50 -18.27 -20.88 3.98
N LEU A 51 -17.78 -20.07 3.05
CA LEU A 51 -17.83 -20.37 1.62
C LEU A 51 -17.03 -21.63 1.30
N ALA A 52 -15.80 -21.75 1.82
CA ALA A 52 -14.96 -22.92 1.64
C ALA A 52 -15.60 -24.18 2.25
N ALA A 53 -16.13 -24.08 3.47
CA ALA A 53 -16.83 -25.19 4.13
C ALA A 53 -18.06 -25.63 3.32
N GLY A 54 -18.88 -24.69 2.84
CA GLY A 54 -20.06 -24.99 2.03
C GLY A 54 -19.72 -25.65 0.69
N ILE A 55 -18.62 -25.24 0.05
CA ILE A 55 -18.10 -25.85 -1.18
C ILE A 55 -17.58 -27.27 -0.90
N LEU A 56 -16.86 -27.49 0.20
CA LEU A 56 -16.32 -28.81 0.55
C LEU A 56 -17.41 -29.82 0.91
N GLU A 57 -18.47 -29.39 1.60
CA GLU A 57 -19.54 -30.27 2.05
C GLU A 57 -20.55 -30.59 0.94
N GLY A 58 -21.02 -29.57 0.20
CA GLY A 58 -22.09 -29.74 -0.77
C GLY A 58 -21.65 -29.73 -2.24
N GLY A 59 -20.42 -29.30 -2.51
CA GLY A 59 -19.94 -29.02 -3.87
C GLY A 59 -20.57 -27.78 -4.49
N VAL A 60 -20.10 -27.41 -5.67
CA VAL A 60 -20.69 -26.33 -6.49
C VAL A 60 -21.82 -26.89 -7.34
N SER A 61 -22.91 -26.12 -7.51
CA SER A 61 -24.02 -26.52 -8.37
C SER A 61 -23.56 -26.71 -9.83
N THR A 62 -23.76 -27.90 -10.37
CA THR A 62 -23.36 -28.27 -11.74
C THR A 62 -24.49 -28.12 -12.78
N SER A 63 -25.65 -27.60 -12.35
CA SER A 63 -26.81 -27.40 -13.23
C SER A 63 -26.51 -26.42 -14.37
N ASN A 64 -27.15 -26.61 -15.53
CA ASN A 64 -26.97 -25.69 -16.66
C ASN A 64 -27.39 -24.26 -16.32
N ARG A 65 -28.41 -24.10 -15.48
CA ARG A 65 -28.86 -22.79 -15.00
C ARG A 65 -27.79 -22.12 -14.14
N ALA A 66 -27.18 -22.85 -13.20
CA ALA A 66 -26.08 -22.34 -12.39
C ALA A 66 -24.85 -21.96 -13.23
N LYS A 67 -24.47 -22.80 -14.21
CA LYS A 67 -23.38 -22.48 -15.15
C LYS A 67 -23.65 -21.20 -15.94
N ALA A 68 -24.88 -21.03 -16.45
CA ALA A 68 -25.27 -19.83 -17.18
C ALA A 68 -25.21 -18.59 -16.27
N THR A 69 -25.71 -18.67 -15.04
CA THR A 69 -25.63 -17.57 -14.07
C THR A 69 -24.18 -17.21 -13.76
N VAL A 70 -23.31 -18.19 -13.48
CA VAL A 70 -21.89 -17.95 -13.22
C VAL A 70 -21.20 -17.29 -14.41
N LEU A 71 -21.51 -17.73 -15.64
CA LEU A 71 -20.93 -17.14 -16.85
C LEU A 71 -21.37 -15.69 -17.03
N VAL A 72 -22.64 -15.37 -16.78
CA VAL A 72 -23.15 -13.99 -16.83
C VAL A 72 -22.44 -13.12 -15.79
N VAL A 73 -22.37 -13.55 -14.53
CA VAL A 73 -21.70 -12.79 -13.46
C VAL A 73 -20.23 -12.58 -13.79
N ALA A 74 -19.51 -13.64 -14.18
CA ALA A 74 -18.10 -13.54 -14.54
C ALA A 74 -17.88 -12.61 -15.74
N SER A 75 -18.76 -12.65 -16.75
CA SER A 75 -18.65 -11.76 -17.91
C SER A 75 -18.87 -10.29 -17.55
N ILE A 76 -19.81 -9.99 -16.65
CA ILE A 76 -20.06 -8.63 -16.14
C ILE A 76 -18.83 -8.18 -15.33
N SER A 77 -18.37 -8.98 -14.37
CA SER A 77 -17.21 -8.65 -13.54
C SER A 77 -15.94 -8.44 -14.36
N LEU A 78 -15.68 -9.28 -15.35
CA LEU A 78 -14.53 -9.11 -16.26
C LEU A 78 -14.67 -7.85 -17.12
N SER A 79 -15.87 -7.51 -17.57
CA SER A 79 -16.11 -6.29 -18.34
C SER A 79 -15.83 -5.03 -17.51
N PHE A 80 -16.36 -4.97 -16.28
CA PHE A 80 -16.08 -3.86 -15.35
C PHE A 80 -14.61 -3.83 -14.93
N GLY A 81 -14.01 -4.98 -14.65
CA GLY A 81 -12.60 -5.10 -14.29
C GLY A 81 -11.67 -4.63 -15.41
N MET A 82 -11.95 -5.01 -16.66
CA MET A 82 -11.20 -4.54 -17.81
C MET A 82 -11.38 -3.04 -18.05
N PHE A 83 -12.61 -2.53 -17.91
CA PHE A 83 -12.86 -1.08 -18.01
C PHE A 83 -12.11 -0.30 -16.93
N ALA A 84 -12.17 -0.74 -15.67
CA ALA A 84 -11.42 -0.14 -14.57
C ALA A 84 -9.90 -0.19 -14.83
N PHE A 85 -9.40 -1.30 -15.38
CA PHE A 85 -8.00 -1.45 -15.77
C PHE A 85 -7.58 -0.42 -16.83
N THR A 86 -8.46 -0.06 -17.79
CA THR A 86 -8.15 0.98 -18.79
C THR A 86 -8.11 2.40 -18.23
N LEU A 87 -8.76 2.64 -17.08
CA LEU A 87 -8.77 3.94 -16.41
C LEU A 87 -7.72 4.03 -15.30
N ASN A 88 -6.99 2.95 -15.03
CA ASN A 88 -6.03 2.87 -13.94
C ASN A 88 -4.69 3.53 -14.32
N THR A 89 -4.25 4.48 -13.49
CA THR A 89 -2.96 5.19 -13.65
C THR A 89 -1.80 4.51 -12.90
N VAL A 90 -2.08 3.54 -12.02
CA VAL A 90 -1.07 2.87 -11.20
C VAL A 90 -0.26 1.88 -12.04
N SER A 91 1.05 2.11 -12.15
CA SER A 91 1.98 1.33 -12.99
C SER A 91 2.13 -0.14 -12.55
N THR A 92 1.99 -0.43 -11.26
CA THR A 92 2.12 -1.79 -10.70
C THR A 92 0.90 -2.68 -10.96
N THR A 93 -0.25 -2.10 -11.29
CA THR A 93 -1.51 -2.83 -11.51
C THR A 93 -1.39 -3.83 -12.66
N ALA A 94 -0.66 -3.48 -13.74
CA ALA A 94 -0.43 -4.38 -14.86
C ALA A 94 0.39 -5.61 -14.47
N THR A 95 1.44 -5.41 -13.67
CA THR A 95 2.27 -6.49 -13.13
C THR A 95 1.45 -7.41 -12.23
N PHE A 96 0.65 -6.84 -11.32
CA PHE A 96 -0.20 -7.62 -10.43
C PHE A 96 -1.27 -8.41 -11.21
N ALA A 97 -1.94 -7.78 -12.18
CA ALA A 97 -2.89 -8.45 -13.06
C ALA A 97 -2.23 -9.59 -13.85
N GLY A 98 -1.02 -9.36 -14.36
CA GLY A 98 -0.21 -10.37 -15.05
C GLY A 98 0.09 -11.59 -14.17
N ILE A 99 0.49 -11.36 -12.92
CA ILE A 99 0.73 -12.43 -11.93
C ILE A 99 -0.56 -13.21 -11.65
N LEU A 100 -1.68 -12.50 -11.42
CA LEU A 100 -2.97 -13.15 -11.18
C LEU A 100 -3.41 -14.02 -12.35
N VAL A 101 -3.28 -13.54 -13.59
CA VAL A 101 -3.57 -14.34 -14.79
C VAL A 101 -2.61 -15.53 -14.90
N GLY A 102 -1.33 -15.32 -14.59
CA GLY A 102 -0.30 -16.35 -14.55
C GLY A 102 -0.59 -17.47 -13.56
N ILE A 103 -1.33 -17.21 -12.48
CA ILE A 103 -1.79 -18.21 -11.51
C ILE A 103 -3.13 -18.81 -11.92
N ALA A 104 -4.08 -17.97 -12.33
CA ALA A 104 -5.46 -18.38 -12.62
C ALA A 104 -5.55 -19.32 -13.82
N PHE A 105 -4.80 -19.05 -14.89
CA PHE A 105 -4.86 -19.87 -16.11
C PHE A 105 -4.41 -21.32 -15.86
N PRO A 106 -3.22 -21.58 -15.26
CA PRO A 106 -2.81 -22.92 -14.88
C PRO A 106 -3.80 -23.62 -13.95
N ALA A 107 -4.35 -22.91 -12.96
CA ALA A 107 -5.29 -23.50 -12.01
C ALA A 107 -6.58 -23.97 -12.69
N ILE A 108 -7.17 -23.14 -13.56
CA ILE A 108 -8.37 -23.49 -14.33
C ILE A 108 -8.08 -24.65 -15.28
N MET A 109 -6.95 -24.60 -15.98
CA MET A 109 -6.57 -25.66 -16.92
C MET A 109 -6.36 -27.00 -16.20
N LEU A 110 -5.68 -26.99 -15.06
CA LEU A 110 -5.44 -28.18 -14.24
C LEU A 110 -6.75 -28.76 -13.69
N ALA A 111 -7.65 -27.90 -13.19
CA ALA A 111 -8.98 -28.32 -12.74
C ALA A 111 -9.80 -28.97 -13.87
N TYR A 112 -9.74 -28.40 -15.08
CA TYR A 112 -10.39 -28.99 -16.26
C TYR A 112 -9.79 -30.35 -16.62
N VAL A 113 -8.46 -30.46 -16.68
CA VAL A 113 -7.77 -31.71 -17.02
C VAL A 113 -8.06 -32.80 -16.00
N ILE A 114 -8.03 -32.48 -14.69
CA ILE A 114 -8.36 -33.44 -13.62
C ILE A 114 -9.79 -34.00 -13.80
N THR A 115 -10.74 -33.13 -14.14
CA THR A 115 -12.16 -33.51 -14.22
C THR A 115 -12.56 -34.16 -15.54
N LYS A 116 -11.96 -33.77 -16.67
CA LYS A 116 -12.36 -34.22 -18.01
C LYS A 116 -11.38 -35.17 -18.68
N MET A 117 -10.11 -35.12 -18.30
CA MET A 117 -9.04 -35.90 -18.92
C MET A 117 -8.04 -36.43 -17.87
N PRO A 118 -8.49 -37.27 -16.92
CA PRO A 118 -7.69 -37.66 -15.75
C PRO A 118 -6.38 -38.37 -16.12
N MET A 119 -6.33 -39.04 -17.28
CA MET A 119 -5.11 -39.65 -17.81
C MET A 119 -3.96 -38.64 -18.03
N TYR A 120 -4.28 -37.37 -18.29
CA TYR A 120 -3.30 -36.31 -18.52
C TYR A 120 -3.07 -35.42 -17.28
N ALA A 121 -3.77 -35.65 -16.17
CA ALA A 121 -3.67 -34.78 -14.98
C ALA A 121 -2.26 -34.74 -14.39
N ARG A 122 -1.59 -35.90 -14.28
CA ARG A 122 -0.21 -36.00 -13.78
C ARG A 122 0.81 -35.27 -14.67
N PRO A 123 0.91 -35.55 -16.00
CA PRO A 123 1.90 -34.88 -16.83
C PRO A 123 1.64 -33.37 -16.95
N VAL A 124 0.38 -32.96 -17.10
CA VAL A 124 0.01 -31.54 -17.14
C VAL A 124 0.34 -30.82 -15.83
N GLY A 125 0.01 -31.44 -14.69
CA GLY A 125 0.35 -30.90 -13.38
C GLY A 125 1.86 -30.77 -13.17
N ALA A 126 2.64 -31.75 -13.64
CA ALA A 126 4.10 -31.68 -13.58
C ALA A 126 4.67 -30.53 -14.43
N ILE A 127 4.12 -30.28 -15.62
CA ILE A 127 4.53 -29.17 -16.48
C ILE A 127 4.30 -27.82 -15.78
N PHE A 128 3.10 -27.59 -15.25
CA PHE A 128 2.80 -26.34 -14.54
C PHE A 128 3.59 -26.20 -13.25
N GLY A 129 3.78 -27.29 -12.51
CA GLY A 129 4.61 -27.29 -11.29
C GLY A 129 6.07 -26.93 -11.61
N LEU A 130 6.64 -27.49 -12.68
CA LEU A 130 8.00 -27.15 -13.12
C LEU A 130 8.08 -25.70 -13.62
N ALA A 131 7.10 -25.24 -14.39
CA ALA A 131 7.04 -23.86 -14.87
C ALA A 131 6.93 -22.85 -13.72
N ALA A 132 6.08 -23.11 -12.73
CA ALA A 132 5.96 -22.29 -11.52
C ALA A 132 7.25 -22.30 -10.70
N ALA A 133 7.85 -23.47 -10.49
CA ALA A 133 9.14 -23.59 -9.80
C ALA A 133 10.24 -22.84 -10.56
N THR A 134 10.26 -22.92 -11.89
CA THR A 134 11.23 -22.20 -12.73
C THR A 134 11.01 -20.69 -12.66
N GLY A 135 9.75 -20.24 -12.67
CA GLY A 135 9.41 -18.83 -12.49
C GLY A 135 9.80 -18.31 -11.10
N ILE A 136 9.54 -19.07 -10.04
CA ILE A 136 9.95 -18.72 -8.67
C ILE A 136 11.47 -18.75 -8.54
N ILE A 137 12.15 -19.77 -9.06
CA ILE A 137 13.61 -19.86 -9.03
C ILE A 137 14.22 -18.72 -9.84
N ALA A 138 13.68 -18.38 -11.01
CA ALA A 138 14.16 -17.25 -11.78
C ALA A 138 13.91 -15.93 -11.02
N PHE A 139 12.74 -15.77 -10.41
CA PHE A 139 12.42 -14.61 -9.58
C PHE A 139 13.34 -14.51 -8.36
N VAL A 140 13.68 -15.61 -7.69
CA VAL A 140 14.55 -15.60 -6.51
C VAL A 140 16.03 -15.50 -6.88
N ALA A 141 16.47 -16.21 -7.92
CA ALA A 141 17.86 -16.25 -8.36
C ALA A 141 18.28 -15.01 -9.16
N PHE A 142 17.36 -14.37 -9.89
CA PHE A 142 17.62 -13.14 -10.65
C PHE A 142 16.96 -11.88 -10.05
N GLY A 143 16.07 -12.00 -9.07
CA GLY A 143 15.36 -10.87 -8.45
C GLY A 143 15.91 -10.37 -7.11
N LEU A 144 17.09 -10.86 -6.68
CA LEU A 144 17.83 -10.33 -5.52
C LEU A 144 19.31 -10.00 -5.81
N VAL A 145 19.74 -10.05 -7.08
CA VAL A 145 20.88 -9.27 -7.55
C VAL A 145 20.36 -8.38 -8.67
N SER A 146 19.76 -7.26 -8.30
CA SER A 146 19.96 -6.07 -9.10
C SER A 146 21.42 -5.66 -8.86
N PRO A 147 22.28 -5.57 -9.88
CA PRO A 147 23.26 -4.52 -9.88
C PRO A 147 22.47 -3.22 -9.76
N ASP A 148 22.77 -2.47 -8.70
CA ASP A 148 22.28 -1.17 -8.29
C ASP A 148 21.66 -0.26 -9.37
N THR A 149 20.68 0.55 -8.95
CA THR A 149 20.60 1.98 -9.33
C THR A 149 20.68 2.34 -10.83
N TYR A 150 19.79 1.81 -11.66
CA TYR A 150 19.57 2.32 -13.04
C TYR A 150 18.20 2.97 -13.25
N LEU A 151 17.54 3.40 -12.16
CA LEU A 151 16.46 4.40 -12.22
C LEU A 151 16.94 5.76 -11.70
N ILE A 152 18.22 6.08 -11.92
CA ILE A 152 18.58 7.47 -12.20
C ILE A 152 18.53 7.57 -13.71
N ASP A 153 17.37 7.96 -14.24
CA ASP A 153 17.28 8.50 -15.58
C ASP A 153 18.01 9.86 -15.57
N GLU A 154 19.32 9.83 -15.84
CA GLU A 154 20.03 11.03 -16.29
C GLU A 154 19.65 11.27 -17.76
N GLU A 155 18.67 12.16 -17.94
CA GLU A 155 18.30 12.91 -19.15
C GLU A 155 17.78 12.17 -20.39
N ALA A 156 16.45 12.14 -20.53
CA ALA A 156 15.71 12.72 -21.65
C ALA A 156 14.23 12.80 -21.22
N GLY A 157 13.65 13.96 -20.92
CA GLY A 157 13.39 14.99 -21.91
C GLY A 157 11.91 14.92 -22.33
N GLU A 158 11.08 15.71 -21.62
CA GLU A 158 9.78 16.24 -22.04
C GLU A 158 8.57 15.28 -22.17
N ALA A 159 7.77 15.20 -21.09
CA ALA A 159 6.30 15.28 -21.19
C ALA A 159 5.63 15.51 -19.81
N MET A 160 5.49 16.78 -19.45
CA MET A 160 4.44 17.38 -18.61
C MET A 160 3.91 16.57 -17.42
N GLU A 161 4.62 16.65 -16.31
CA GLU A 161 3.95 16.86 -15.03
C GLU A 161 4.31 18.29 -14.61
N ALA A 162 3.31 19.06 -14.17
CA ALA A 162 3.53 20.42 -13.70
C ALA A 162 4.35 20.33 -12.40
N VAL A 163 5.67 20.33 -12.56
CA VAL A 163 6.64 20.57 -11.50
C VAL A 163 6.31 21.94 -10.96
N GLU A 164 5.62 21.98 -9.82
CA GLU A 164 5.80 23.11 -8.92
C GLU A 164 7.30 23.26 -8.72
N PRO A 165 7.86 24.47 -8.93
CA PRO A 165 9.30 24.66 -8.86
C PRO A 165 9.76 24.16 -7.50
N ALA A 166 10.72 23.22 -7.51
CA ALA A 166 11.41 22.81 -6.30
C ALA A 166 11.82 24.09 -5.54
N PRO A 167 11.53 24.17 -4.23
CA PRO A 167 11.88 25.34 -3.46
C PRO A 167 13.37 25.61 -3.66
N ALA A 168 13.71 26.85 -3.99
CA ALA A 168 15.09 27.26 -4.21
C ALA A 168 15.92 26.82 -2.99
N PRO A 169 17.18 26.35 -3.19
CA PRO A 169 18.04 26.03 -2.05
C PRO A 169 18.06 27.24 -1.12
N PRO A 170 17.81 27.04 0.19
CA PRO A 170 17.68 28.14 1.12
C PRO A 170 18.94 29.01 1.05
N PRO A 171 18.80 30.34 1.17
CA PRO A 171 19.93 31.25 1.12
C PRO A 171 21.04 30.78 2.05
N ALA A 172 22.30 30.79 1.59
CA ALA A 172 23.45 30.34 2.39
C ALA A 172 23.63 31.11 3.72
N ASP A 173 22.95 32.26 3.86
CA ASP A 173 22.96 33.14 5.04
C ASP A 173 21.66 33.06 5.89
N ALA A 174 20.75 32.12 5.62
CA ALA A 174 19.52 31.97 6.38
C ALA A 174 19.81 31.49 7.83
N PRO A 175 19.12 32.03 8.86
CA PRO A 175 19.20 31.51 10.21
C PRO A 175 18.85 30.02 10.23
N ARG A 176 19.56 29.24 11.05
CA ARG A 176 19.31 27.80 11.20
C ARG A 176 18.91 27.47 12.62
N ALA A 177 17.84 26.71 12.77
CA ALA A 177 17.44 26.08 14.02
C ALA A 177 17.62 24.56 13.89
N THR A 178 17.94 23.88 15.00
CA THR A 178 18.22 22.45 14.99
C THR A 178 17.30 21.72 15.95
N VAL A 179 16.78 20.59 15.52
CA VAL A 179 16.01 19.64 16.31
C VAL A 179 16.68 18.27 16.22
N SER A 180 16.77 17.55 17.33
CA SER A 180 17.28 16.18 17.38
C SER A 180 16.11 15.22 17.56
N ILE A 181 16.10 14.13 16.79
CA ILE A 181 15.25 12.96 17.05
C ILE A 181 16.09 12.04 17.94
N LEU A 182 15.72 11.95 19.20
CA LEU A 182 16.55 11.39 20.27
C LEU A 182 16.70 9.87 20.14
N GLU A 183 17.85 9.36 20.60
CA GLU A 183 18.09 7.92 20.72
C GLU A 183 17.04 7.25 21.62
N GLY A 184 16.40 6.19 21.12
CA GLY A 184 15.36 5.47 21.84
C GLY A 184 13.96 6.10 21.78
N SER A 185 13.76 7.13 20.96
CA SER A 185 12.47 7.79 20.74
C SER A 185 11.37 6.88 20.18
N ALA A 186 11.76 5.75 19.56
CA ALA A 186 10.83 4.70 19.16
C ALA A 186 10.17 3.95 20.35
N VAL A 187 10.55 4.23 21.59
CA VAL A 187 9.90 3.65 22.78
C VAL A 187 8.78 4.57 23.27
N VAL A 188 7.61 3.99 23.52
CA VAL A 188 6.46 4.73 24.09
C VAL A 188 6.86 5.39 25.42
N ASP A 189 6.46 6.64 25.61
CA ASP A 189 6.76 7.49 26.78
C ASP A 189 8.25 7.87 26.95
N ALA A 190 9.12 7.56 25.99
CA ALA A 190 10.47 8.10 25.95
C ALA A 190 10.49 9.52 25.34
N PRO A 191 11.46 10.37 25.72
CA PRO A 191 11.72 11.63 25.01
C PRO A 191 11.98 11.38 23.52
N ASP A 192 11.42 12.23 22.66
CA ASP A 192 11.35 12.01 21.22
C ASP A 192 12.07 13.12 20.42
N TYR A 193 11.49 14.31 20.30
CA TYR A 193 12.07 15.46 19.62
C TYR A 193 12.62 16.45 20.63
N ALA A 194 13.81 16.99 20.35
CA ALA A 194 14.45 17.98 21.21
C ALA A 194 14.95 19.19 20.41
N PRO A 195 14.46 20.42 20.71
CA PRO A 195 13.40 20.72 21.66
C PRO A 195 12.02 20.23 21.18
N GLU A 196 11.11 19.97 22.12
CA GLU A 196 9.72 19.56 21.86
C GLU A 196 8.86 20.75 21.36
N GLU A 197 9.22 21.96 21.78
CA GLU A 197 8.65 23.22 21.32
C GLU A 197 9.79 24.13 20.81
N LEU A 198 9.64 24.65 19.60
CA LEU A 198 10.64 25.51 18.96
C LEU A 198 10.01 26.80 18.42
N ASP A 199 10.52 27.96 18.81
CA ASP A 199 10.11 29.24 18.22
C ASP A 199 11.16 29.71 17.20
N VAL A 200 10.73 30.02 15.98
CA VAL A 200 11.58 30.55 14.90
C VAL A 200 10.94 31.74 14.19
N GLU A 201 11.77 32.64 13.67
CA GLU A 201 11.31 33.68 12.76
C GLU A 201 11.09 33.10 11.36
N ARG A 202 10.09 33.60 10.62
CA ARG A 202 9.85 33.21 9.23
C ARG A 202 11.11 33.38 8.37
N GLY A 203 11.44 32.33 7.61
CA GLY A 203 12.65 32.24 6.77
C GLY A 203 13.86 31.62 7.48
N THR A 204 13.66 31.09 8.69
CA THR A 204 14.61 30.18 9.34
C THR A 204 14.54 28.81 8.68
N VAL A 205 15.69 28.17 8.49
CA VAL A 205 15.75 26.76 8.09
C VAL A 205 15.81 25.90 9.34
N ILE A 206 14.83 25.04 9.54
CA ILE A 206 14.83 24.07 10.66
C ILE A 206 15.45 22.77 10.16
N VAL A 207 16.40 22.23 10.92
CA VAL A 207 17.13 21.00 10.59
C VAL A 207 16.84 19.95 11.64
N TRP A 208 16.15 18.88 11.28
CA TRP A 208 15.97 17.71 12.13
C TRP A 208 17.07 16.69 11.83
N THR A 209 17.82 16.28 12.84
CA THR A 209 18.81 15.19 12.72
C THR A 209 18.31 13.96 13.45
N ASN A 210 18.34 12.80 12.78
CA ASN A 210 17.97 11.55 13.43
C ASN A 210 19.17 10.98 14.19
N ASP A 211 19.21 11.17 15.50
CA ASP A 211 20.24 10.60 16.38
C ASP A 211 19.87 9.20 16.89
N ASP A 212 18.69 8.68 16.54
CA ASP A 212 18.28 7.30 16.79
C ASP A 212 18.82 6.35 15.71
N ALA A 213 18.88 5.05 16.02
CA ALA A 213 19.23 4.00 15.06
C ALA A 213 18.03 3.57 14.19
N VAL A 214 16.81 3.92 14.61
CA VAL A 214 15.56 3.56 13.93
C VAL A 214 15.14 4.68 12.97
N VAL A 215 14.40 4.33 11.92
CA VAL A 215 13.85 5.30 10.97
C VAL A 215 12.72 6.12 11.58
N HIS A 216 12.73 7.42 11.30
CA HIS A 216 11.72 8.38 11.79
C HIS A 216 11.25 9.31 10.68
N THR A 217 10.25 10.15 10.96
CA THR A 217 9.75 11.18 10.03
C THR A 217 9.45 12.46 10.80
N VAL A 218 9.35 13.57 10.08
CA VAL A 218 8.86 14.87 10.54
C VAL A 218 7.73 15.25 9.59
N THR A 219 6.50 15.01 10.01
CA THR A 219 5.32 15.12 9.15
C THR A 219 4.27 15.96 9.85
N SER A 220 3.69 16.95 9.16
CA SER A 220 2.64 17.79 9.73
C SER A 220 1.40 16.97 10.14
N ASP A 221 0.88 17.19 11.36
CA ASP A 221 -0.13 16.32 11.98
C ASP A 221 -1.52 16.51 11.36
N GLY A 222 -2.06 17.74 11.46
CA GLY A 222 -3.47 18.03 11.17
C GLY A 222 -3.89 17.81 9.71
N ASP A 223 -2.93 17.75 8.81
CA ASP A 223 -3.11 17.58 7.36
C ASP A 223 -2.27 16.42 6.80
N PHE A 224 -1.72 15.56 7.67
CA PHE A 224 -1.01 14.34 7.31
C PHE A 224 0.10 14.52 6.26
N GLY A 225 0.89 15.59 6.40
CA GLY A 225 2.05 15.86 5.54
C GLY A 225 1.79 16.77 4.35
N ASP A 226 0.56 17.26 4.15
CA ASP A 226 0.25 18.19 3.05
C ASP A 226 1.05 19.51 3.18
N THR A 227 1.28 20.03 4.39
CA THR A 227 2.13 21.22 4.61
C THR A 227 3.60 20.89 4.52
N PHE A 228 4.06 19.83 5.21
CA PHE A 228 5.42 19.32 5.09
C PHE A 228 5.51 17.84 5.47
N ASP A 229 6.32 17.10 4.72
CA ASP A 229 6.66 15.72 5.02
C ASP A 229 8.14 15.48 4.69
N SER A 230 8.90 15.02 5.68
CA SER A 230 10.30 14.63 5.47
C SER A 230 10.45 13.34 4.68
N GLY A 231 9.39 12.52 4.60
CA GLY A 231 9.53 11.11 4.30
C GLY A 231 10.37 10.40 5.37
N LEU A 232 10.94 9.25 5.03
CA LEU A 232 11.76 8.46 5.95
C LEU A 232 13.15 9.08 6.14
N VAL A 233 13.53 9.33 7.39
CA VAL A 233 14.84 9.82 7.80
C VAL A 233 15.59 8.69 8.50
N SER A 234 16.63 8.15 7.89
CA SER A 234 17.44 7.07 8.49
C SER A 234 18.30 7.58 9.64
N GLY A 235 18.77 6.69 10.51
CA GLY A 235 19.69 7.06 11.58
C GLY A 235 20.96 7.73 11.05
N GLY A 236 21.30 8.89 11.61
CA GLY A 236 22.40 9.75 11.19
C GLY A 236 22.11 10.68 10.01
N GLU A 237 20.92 10.60 9.40
CA GLU A 237 20.49 11.52 8.34
C GLU A 237 19.74 12.73 8.91
N ALA A 238 19.55 13.74 8.07
CA ALA A 238 18.86 14.96 8.45
C ALA A 238 17.84 15.41 7.40
N TYR A 239 16.80 16.10 7.88
CA TYR A 239 15.77 16.76 7.08
C TYR A 239 15.83 18.27 7.32
N GLU A 240 15.68 19.06 6.25
CA GLU A 240 15.66 20.52 6.32
C GLU A 240 14.32 21.06 5.81
N LEU A 241 13.72 22.00 6.56
CA LEU A 241 12.52 22.73 6.18
C LEU A 241 12.81 24.24 6.14
N ASP A 242 12.60 24.86 4.98
CA ASP A 242 12.61 26.32 4.87
C ASP A 242 11.23 26.89 5.25
N THR A 243 11.19 27.66 6.33
CA THR A 243 9.96 28.29 6.83
C THR A 243 9.56 29.56 6.07
N SER A 244 10.29 29.97 5.03
CA SER A 244 10.00 31.19 4.25
C SER A 244 8.61 31.17 3.59
N ALA A 245 8.17 29.99 3.15
CA ALA A 245 6.87 29.76 2.52
C ALA A 245 5.74 29.46 3.53
N LEU A 246 6.05 29.28 4.81
CA LEU A 246 5.07 29.01 5.85
C LEU A 246 4.44 30.32 6.36
N GLU A 247 3.14 30.29 6.62
CA GLU A 247 2.44 31.39 7.28
C GLU A 247 2.81 31.45 8.77
N PRO A 248 2.70 32.61 9.45
CA PRO A 248 3.06 32.70 10.85
C PRO A 248 1.98 31.96 11.65
N GLY A 249 2.41 31.11 12.57
CA GLY A 249 1.51 30.22 13.29
C GLY A 249 2.26 29.07 13.95
N ALA A 250 1.51 28.26 14.70
CA ALA A 250 2.02 27.03 15.29
C ALA A 250 1.77 25.85 14.34
N TYR A 251 2.77 24.99 14.23
CA TYR A 251 2.79 23.80 13.40
C TYR A 251 3.08 22.59 14.28
N ASP A 252 2.06 21.75 14.47
CA ASP A 252 2.18 20.46 15.14
C ASP A 252 2.66 19.39 14.14
N TYR A 253 3.57 18.53 14.58
CA TYR A 253 4.11 17.45 13.74
C TYR A 253 4.29 16.15 14.52
N ILE A 254 4.28 15.05 13.78
CA ILE A 254 4.35 13.68 14.29
C ILE A 254 5.38 12.84 13.53
N CYS A 255 5.79 11.73 14.12
CA CYS A 255 6.37 10.62 13.36
C CYS A 255 5.25 9.68 12.87
N VAL A 256 5.14 9.44 11.57
CA VAL A 256 4.12 8.51 11.02
C VAL A 256 4.42 7.04 11.35
N VAL A 257 5.70 6.71 11.61
CA VAL A 257 6.12 5.35 12.01
C VAL A 257 5.81 5.10 13.50
N HIS A 258 5.92 6.14 14.32
CA HIS A 258 5.75 6.10 15.78
C HIS A 258 4.76 7.19 16.23
N PRO A 259 3.44 6.97 16.13
CA PRO A 259 2.44 8.04 16.26
C PRO A 259 2.32 8.72 17.65
N TRP A 260 3.01 8.19 18.66
CA TRP A 260 3.12 8.83 19.98
C TRP A 260 4.19 9.92 20.01
N MET A 261 5.10 9.97 19.04
CA MET A 261 6.11 11.00 18.95
C MET A 261 5.49 12.28 18.40
N LYS A 262 5.50 13.37 19.17
CA LYS A 262 4.81 14.62 18.84
C LYS A 262 5.61 15.82 19.32
N ALA A 263 5.68 16.84 18.50
CA ALA A 263 6.29 18.11 18.86
C ALA A 263 5.68 19.24 18.04
N SER A 264 6.06 20.48 18.34
CA SER A 264 5.57 21.65 17.63
C SER A 264 6.65 22.69 17.39
N PHE A 265 6.46 23.52 16.37
CA PHE A 265 7.22 24.75 16.22
C PHE A 265 6.30 25.92 15.86
N SER A 266 6.66 27.12 16.31
CA SER A 266 5.96 28.35 15.97
C SER A 266 6.80 29.21 15.04
N VAL A 267 6.19 29.68 13.96
CA VAL A 267 6.76 30.66 13.04
C VAL A 267 6.23 32.05 13.41
N THR A 268 7.11 32.95 13.83
CA THR A 268 6.76 34.35 14.11
C THR A 268 6.99 35.24 12.89
N GLU A 269 6.28 36.38 12.85
CA GLU A 269 6.63 37.46 11.92
C GLU A 269 8.05 37.99 12.22
N ARG A 270 8.68 38.52 11.18
CA ARG A 270 10.02 39.11 11.22
C ARG A 270 9.99 40.56 11.69
#